data_AF-A0A9E0UES2-F1
#
_entry.id   AF-A0A9E0UES2-F1
#
_cell.length_a   1.000
_cell.length_b   1.000
_cell.length_c   1.000
_cell.angle_alpha   90.00
_cell.angle_beta   90.00
_cell.angle_gamma   90.00
#
_symmetry.space_group_name_H-M   'P 1'
#
loop_
_entity.id
_entity.type
_entity.pdbx_description
1 polymer ?
#
loop_
_entity_poly.entity_id
_entity_poly.type
_entity_poly.pdbx_seq_one_letter_code
_entity_poly.pdbx_strand_id
1 'polypeptide(L)'
;MNRKSFLVGILATGCFIATSMLMPGTANAQADPRVANSMASLKAMAAKLGAPKLEGKEAVGGKDAPALYFGSTKINNNFDIVDAVSKEDGKGMTATFFVKSADEYIRVSTSVPKPDGSGRAIGTILDPAGKAIAEIKQGKPFYGEVTILGTPYITGYEPMEDAGGNVIGIYYVGYKK
;
A
#
# COMPACT_ATOMS: atom_id res chain seq x y z
N MET A 1 -41.01 72.68 3.25
CA MET A 1 -39.90 72.04 2.48
C MET A 1 -39.25 71.00 3.38
N ASN A 2 -39.84 69.82 3.51
CA ASN A 2 -39.75 68.61 2.67
C ASN A 2 -38.69 67.64 3.20
N ARG A 3 -39.22 66.64 3.92
CA ARG A 3 -38.55 65.44 4.41
C ARG A 3 -38.69 64.34 3.36
N LYS A 4 -37.60 63.59 3.18
CA LYS A 4 -37.51 62.14 2.88
C LYS A 4 -38.17 61.64 1.59
N SER A 5 -37.39 60.97 0.74
CA SER A 5 -37.50 59.51 0.56
C SER A 5 -36.30 58.95 -0.22
N PHE A 6 -35.71 57.93 0.38
CA PHE A 6 -34.63 57.08 -0.11
C PHE A 6 -35.23 56.06 -1.09
N LEU A 7 -34.67 55.91 -2.29
CA LEU A 7 -34.95 54.76 -3.17
C LEU A 7 -33.67 53.95 -3.34
N VAL A 8 -33.78 52.69 -2.94
CA VAL A 8 -32.78 51.63 -2.92
C VAL A 8 -32.46 51.20 -4.36
N GLY A 9 -31.19 51.31 -4.75
CA GLY A 9 -30.67 50.70 -5.97
C GLY A 9 -30.35 49.22 -5.74
N ILE A 10 -31.08 48.32 -6.39
CA ILE A 10 -30.71 46.90 -6.49
C ILE A 10 -29.78 46.77 -7.70
N LEU A 11 -28.47 46.78 -7.44
CA LEU A 11 -27.45 46.38 -8.40
C LEU A 11 -27.43 44.84 -8.39
N ALA A 12 -27.96 44.22 -9.44
CA ALA A 12 -27.87 42.78 -9.64
C ALA A 12 -26.41 42.41 -9.96
N THR A 13 -25.61 42.15 -8.93
CA THR A 13 -24.28 41.56 -9.06
C THR A 13 -24.45 40.11 -9.50
N GLY A 14 -24.36 39.87 -10.81
CA GLY A 14 -24.23 38.55 -11.39
C GLY A 14 -22.95 37.90 -10.87
N CYS A 15 -23.09 37.08 -9.84
CA CYS A 15 -22.03 36.28 -9.26
C CYS A 15 -21.57 35.27 -10.31
N PHE A 16 -20.44 35.55 -10.99
CA PHE A 16 -19.69 34.53 -11.70
C PHE A 16 -19.19 33.54 -10.66
N ILE A 17 -19.95 32.46 -10.43
CA ILE A 17 -19.47 31.29 -9.72
C ILE A 17 -18.45 30.64 -10.64
N ALA A 18 -17.20 31.10 -10.54
CA ALA A 18 -16.05 30.35 -10.99
C ALA A 18 -15.97 29.09 -10.14
N THR A 19 -16.73 28.08 -10.55
CA THR A 19 -16.61 26.72 -10.02
C THR A 19 -15.24 26.25 -10.44
N SER A 20 -14.26 26.47 -9.56
CA SER A 20 -12.92 25.94 -9.65
C SER A 20 -13.08 24.42 -9.55
N MET A 21 -13.28 23.78 -10.70
CA MET A 21 -13.07 22.36 -10.85
C MET A 21 -11.60 22.13 -10.52
N LEU A 22 -11.36 21.73 -9.27
CA LEU A 22 -10.19 20.97 -8.87
C LEU A 22 -10.10 19.79 -9.82
N MET A 23 -9.31 19.95 -10.88
CA MET A 23 -8.85 18.82 -11.66
C MET A 23 -8.03 17.95 -10.71
N PRO A 24 -8.36 16.66 -10.52
CA PRO A 24 -7.43 15.76 -9.87
C PRO A 24 -6.15 15.77 -10.70
N GLY A 25 -5.05 16.23 -10.09
CA GLY A 25 -3.75 16.21 -10.70
C GLY A 25 -3.45 14.80 -11.18
N THR A 26 -3.24 14.65 -12.48
CA THR A 26 -2.82 13.41 -13.12
C THR A 26 -1.37 13.13 -12.76
N ALA A 27 -1.14 12.76 -11.51
CA ALA A 27 0.06 12.11 -11.04
C ALA A 27 -0.32 10.77 -10.42
N ASN A 28 -1.00 9.94 -11.20
CA ASN A 28 -0.94 8.50 -11.02
C ASN A 28 -0.89 7.92 -12.42
N ALA A 29 0.25 7.39 -12.85
CA ALA A 29 0.27 6.46 -13.96
C ALA A 29 -0.81 5.41 -13.64
N GLN A 30 -1.79 5.24 -14.52
CA GLN A 30 -2.89 4.30 -14.29
C GLN A 30 -2.29 2.98 -13.81
N ALA A 31 -2.53 2.63 -12.55
CA ALA A 31 -2.01 1.40 -11.98
C ALA A 31 -2.41 0.26 -12.92
N ASP A 32 -1.45 -0.62 -13.25
CA ASP A 32 -1.74 -1.80 -14.07
C ASP A 32 -2.95 -2.52 -13.43
N PRO A 33 -4.06 -2.72 -14.15
CA PRO A 33 -5.28 -3.26 -13.57
C PRO A 33 -5.06 -4.59 -12.85
N ARG A 34 -4.10 -5.39 -13.31
CA ARG A 34 -3.73 -6.67 -12.67
C ARG A 34 -3.16 -6.43 -11.26
N VAL A 35 -2.26 -5.46 -11.13
CA VAL A 35 -1.66 -5.05 -9.85
C VAL A 35 -2.75 -4.54 -8.90
N ALA A 36 -3.67 -3.69 -9.38
CA ALA A 36 -4.76 -3.19 -8.56
C ALA A 36 -5.71 -4.32 -8.10
N ASN A 37 -6.10 -5.23 -8.99
CA ASN A 37 -6.98 -6.36 -8.68
C ASN A 37 -6.35 -7.31 -7.66
N SER A 38 -5.08 -7.64 -7.85
CA SER A 38 -4.33 -8.49 -6.92
C SER A 38 -4.12 -7.83 -5.55
N MET A 39 -3.89 -6.52 -5.52
CA MET A 39 -3.81 -5.77 -4.26
C MET A 39 -5.14 -5.83 -3.51
N ALA A 40 -6.26 -5.64 -4.23
CA ALA A 40 -7.59 -5.79 -3.65
C ALA A 40 -7.83 -7.20 -3.12
N SER A 41 -7.43 -8.24 -3.85
CA SER A 41 -7.57 -9.63 -3.41
C SER A 41 -6.75 -9.91 -2.15
N LEU A 42 -5.47 -9.51 -2.13
CA LEU A 42 -4.58 -9.63 -0.97
C LEU A 42 -5.19 -9.00 0.29
N LYS A 43 -5.66 -7.76 0.17
CA LYS A 43 -6.29 -7.02 1.27
C LYS A 43 -7.62 -7.67 1.70
N ALA A 44 -8.43 -8.14 0.75
CA ALA A 44 -9.68 -8.82 1.06
C ALA A 44 -9.46 -10.14 1.81
N MET A 45 -8.47 -10.94 1.41
CA MET A 45 -8.13 -12.18 2.11
C MET A 45 -7.60 -11.90 3.53
N ALA A 46 -6.74 -10.89 3.68
CA ALA A 46 -6.25 -10.47 4.99
C ALA A 46 -7.37 -9.96 5.90
N ALA A 47 -8.26 -9.10 5.37
CA ALA A 47 -9.38 -8.54 6.12
C ALA A 47 -10.37 -9.60 6.62
N LYS A 48 -10.52 -10.74 5.92
CA LYS A 48 -11.33 -11.88 6.38
C LYS A 48 -10.79 -12.49 7.69
N LEU A 49 -9.49 -12.36 7.96
CA LEU A 49 -8.88 -12.84 9.20
C LEU A 49 -9.04 -11.84 10.35
N GLY A 50 -9.14 -10.55 10.04
CA GLY A 50 -9.40 -9.47 10.99
C GLY A 50 -8.52 -8.25 10.76
N ALA A 51 -8.65 -7.24 11.64
CA ALA A 51 -7.81 -6.06 11.59
C ALA A 51 -6.33 -6.42 11.86
N PRO A 52 -5.38 -5.76 11.19
CA PRO A 52 -3.97 -5.98 11.45
C PRO A 52 -3.56 -5.43 12.82
N LYS A 53 -2.67 -6.14 13.49
CA LYS A 53 -2.01 -5.69 14.72
C LYS A 53 -0.59 -6.26 14.81
N LEU A 54 0.27 -5.59 15.57
CA LEU A 54 1.57 -6.11 15.97
C LEU A 54 1.52 -6.56 17.43
N GLU A 55 1.95 -7.79 17.71
CA GLU A 55 1.95 -8.33 19.07
C GLU A 55 3.13 -9.29 19.28
N GLY A 56 4.13 -8.87 20.04
CA GLY A 56 5.35 -9.65 20.27
C GLY A 56 6.30 -9.65 19.08
N LYS A 57 7.17 -10.66 19.02
CA LYS A 57 8.21 -10.83 18.00
C LYS A 57 8.20 -12.25 17.45
N GLU A 58 8.64 -12.40 16.21
CA GLU A 58 8.83 -13.68 15.54
C GLU A 58 10.11 -13.63 14.71
N ALA A 59 10.92 -14.70 14.78
CA ALA A 59 12.09 -14.83 13.94
C ALA A 59 11.68 -15.13 12.48
N VAL A 60 12.16 -14.31 11.54
CA VAL A 60 11.94 -14.47 10.11
C VAL A 60 13.28 -14.36 9.39
N GLY A 61 13.65 -15.41 8.64
CA GLY A 61 14.91 -15.41 7.87
C GLY A 61 16.16 -15.18 8.75
N GLY A 62 16.14 -15.66 9.99
CA GLY A 62 17.24 -15.50 10.95
C GLY A 62 17.31 -14.14 11.66
N LYS A 63 16.27 -13.30 11.54
CA LYS A 63 16.18 -12.00 12.23
C LYS A 63 14.88 -11.89 13.01
N ASP A 64 14.91 -11.23 14.16
CA ASP A 64 13.68 -10.88 14.88
C ASP A 64 12.93 -9.77 14.13
N ALA A 65 11.65 -10.00 13.89
CA ALA A 65 10.72 -9.00 13.38
C ALA A 65 9.51 -8.89 14.33
N PRO A 66 8.82 -7.74 14.40
CA PRO A 66 7.54 -7.68 15.07
C PRO A 66 6.57 -8.70 14.47
N ALA A 67 5.81 -9.38 15.32
CA ALA A 67 4.87 -10.38 14.85
C ALA A 67 3.57 -9.72 14.40
N LEU A 68 3.28 -9.80 13.11
CA LEU A 68 2.05 -9.34 12.48
C LEU A 68 0.96 -10.38 12.62
N TYR A 69 -0.21 -9.92 13.03
CA TYR A 69 -1.43 -10.69 13.06
C TYR A 69 -2.51 -9.99 12.23
N PHE A 70 -3.35 -10.78 11.56
CA PHE A 70 -4.70 -10.36 11.20
C PHE A 70 -5.67 -11.13 12.09
N GLY A 71 -6.41 -10.42 12.95
CA GLY A 71 -7.22 -11.04 14.00
C GLY A 71 -6.37 -11.91 14.93
N SER A 72 -6.58 -13.23 14.92
CA SER A 72 -5.82 -14.21 15.72
C SER A 72 -4.72 -14.94 14.93
N THR A 73 -4.65 -14.74 13.61
CA THR A 73 -3.72 -15.46 12.75
C THR A 73 -2.39 -14.73 12.62
N LYS A 74 -1.30 -15.36 13.06
CA LYS A 74 0.07 -14.86 12.86
C LYS A 74 0.47 -15.00 11.38
N ILE A 75 1.05 -13.95 10.82
CA ILE A 75 1.39 -13.84 9.39
C ILE A 75 2.87 -14.08 9.12
N ASN A 76 3.74 -13.80 10.08
CA ASN A 76 5.17 -14.10 9.97
C ASN A 76 5.36 -15.60 9.69
N ASN A 77 6.08 -15.93 8.60
CA ASN A 77 6.28 -17.29 8.11
C ASN A 77 5.01 -18.07 7.70
N ASN A 78 3.83 -17.44 7.70
CA ASN A 78 2.60 -18.02 7.14
C ASN A 78 2.45 -17.57 5.69
N PHE A 79 2.40 -18.52 4.77
CA PHE A 79 2.42 -18.24 3.33
C PHE A 79 1.06 -18.44 2.64
N ASP A 80 0.01 -18.83 3.37
CA ASP A 80 -1.26 -19.26 2.77
C ASP A 80 -1.89 -18.17 1.88
N ILE A 81 -1.97 -16.94 2.40
CA ILE A 81 -2.56 -15.81 1.65
C ILE A 81 -1.67 -15.41 0.47
N VAL A 82 -0.36 -15.22 0.70
CA VAL A 82 0.55 -14.77 -0.38
C VAL A 82 0.67 -15.80 -1.50
N ASP A 83 0.50 -17.08 -1.18
CA ASP A 83 0.49 -18.17 -2.15
C ASP A 83 -0.84 -18.26 -2.90
N ALA A 84 -1.96 -18.10 -2.21
CA ALA A 84 -3.27 -18.06 -2.85
C ALA A 84 -3.32 -16.94 -3.89
N VAL A 85 -2.92 -15.73 -3.49
CA VAL A 85 -2.87 -14.54 -4.36
C VAL A 85 -1.87 -14.74 -5.51
N SER A 86 -0.70 -15.35 -5.27
CA SER A 86 0.28 -15.63 -6.33
C SER A 86 -0.21 -16.57 -7.44
N LYS A 87 -1.31 -17.30 -7.21
CA LYS A 87 -1.88 -18.25 -8.16
C LYS A 87 -3.05 -17.66 -8.96
N GLU A 88 -3.56 -16.48 -8.60
CA GLU A 88 -4.77 -15.90 -9.21
C GLU A 88 -4.59 -15.54 -10.69
N ASP A 89 -3.51 -14.81 -11.00
CA ASP A 89 -3.30 -14.24 -12.34
C ASP A 89 -2.16 -14.93 -13.13
N GLY A 90 -1.68 -16.08 -12.67
CA GLY A 90 -0.70 -16.92 -13.38
C GLY A 90 0.78 -16.59 -13.12
N LYS A 91 1.64 -16.95 -14.08
CA LYS A 91 3.11 -16.99 -13.89
C LYS A 91 3.70 -15.61 -13.61
N GLY A 92 4.49 -15.52 -12.55
CA GLY A 92 5.29 -14.32 -12.23
C GLY A 92 4.62 -13.33 -11.27
N MET A 93 3.37 -13.58 -10.87
CA MET A 93 2.69 -12.86 -9.80
C MET A 93 3.33 -13.19 -8.45
N THR A 94 3.60 -12.17 -7.65
CA THR A 94 4.13 -12.29 -6.30
C THR A 94 3.38 -11.38 -5.34
N ALA A 95 3.24 -11.82 -4.09
CA ALA A 95 2.62 -11.09 -3.01
C ALA A 95 3.52 -11.12 -1.77
N THR A 96 3.43 -10.09 -0.93
CA THR A 96 4.26 -9.95 0.26
C THR A 96 3.56 -9.10 1.33
N PHE A 97 3.73 -9.51 2.58
CA PHE A 97 3.50 -8.67 3.74
C PHE A 97 4.85 -8.21 4.30
N PHE A 98 5.00 -6.88 4.42
CA PHE A 98 6.10 -6.29 5.18
C PHE A 98 5.59 -5.75 6.51
N VAL A 99 6.45 -5.77 7.52
CA VAL A 99 6.18 -5.21 8.85
C VAL A 99 7.17 -4.09 9.13
N LYS A 100 6.65 -2.97 9.65
CA LYS A 100 7.47 -1.86 10.09
C LYS A 100 8.22 -2.26 11.37
N SER A 101 9.54 -2.12 11.35
CA SER A 101 10.43 -2.34 12.49
C SER A 101 11.37 -1.14 12.58
N ALA A 102 11.12 -0.24 13.54
CA ALA A 102 11.73 1.09 13.58
C ALA A 102 11.52 1.82 12.23
N ASP A 103 12.60 2.12 11.52
CA ASP A 103 12.60 2.84 10.23
C ASP A 103 12.64 1.90 9.01
N GLU A 104 12.67 0.58 9.24
CA GLU A 104 12.78 -0.43 8.21
C GLU A 104 11.46 -1.19 8.02
N TYR A 105 11.32 -1.82 6.86
CA TYR A 105 10.19 -2.71 6.54
C TYR A 105 10.72 -4.10 6.23
N ILE A 106 10.47 -5.04 7.14
CA ILE A 106 10.98 -6.41 7.07
C ILE A 106 9.96 -7.29 6.36
N ARG A 107 10.44 -8.10 5.42
CA ARG A 107 9.63 -9.05 4.68
C ARG A 107 9.25 -10.25 5.55
N VAL A 108 8.03 -10.28 6.08
CA VAL A 108 7.60 -11.32 7.05
C VAL A 108 6.90 -12.53 6.41
N SER A 109 6.27 -12.34 5.26
CA SER A 109 5.66 -13.41 4.46
C SER A 109 5.66 -13.01 2.99
N THR A 110 6.07 -13.91 2.10
CA THR A 110 6.27 -13.57 0.67
C THR A 110 6.22 -14.80 -0.22
N SER A 111 5.76 -14.63 -1.45
CA SER A 111 5.96 -15.59 -2.55
C SER A 111 7.11 -15.22 -3.49
N VAL A 112 7.83 -14.12 -3.24
CA VAL A 112 9.02 -13.76 -4.03
C VAL A 112 10.14 -14.78 -3.78
N PRO A 113 10.66 -15.45 -4.82
CA PRO A 113 11.78 -16.37 -4.67
C PRO A 113 13.09 -15.61 -4.44
N LYS A 114 14.03 -16.25 -3.75
CA LYS A 114 15.42 -15.77 -3.73
C LYS A 114 16.07 -15.97 -5.11
N PRO A 115 17.03 -15.12 -5.50
CA PRO A 115 17.76 -15.27 -6.76
C PRO A 115 18.51 -16.60 -6.89
N ASP A 116 18.96 -17.17 -5.76
CA ASP A 116 19.68 -18.45 -5.69
C ASP A 116 18.76 -19.69 -5.74
N GLY A 117 17.44 -19.50 -5.80
CA GLY A 117 16.46 -20.58 -5.80
C GLY A 117 16.30 -21.32 -4.47
N SER A 118 16.95 -20.88 -3.38
CA SER A 118 16.95 -21.59 -2.09
C SER A 118 15.62 -21.50 -1.32
N GLY A 119 14.60 -20.87 -1.90
CA GLY A 119 13.30 -20.61 -1.26
C GLY A 119 12.84 -19.17 -1.43
N ARG A 120 12.21 -18.63 -0.39
CA ARG A 120 11.55 -17.31 -0.39
C ARG A 120 12.45 -16.22 0.19
N ALA A 121 12.29 -14.98 -0.29
CA ALA A 121 13.09 -13.83 0.14
C ALA A 121 12.72 -13.26 1.54
N ILE A 122 12.25 -14.11 2.47
CA ILE A 122 11.85 -13.70 3.83
C ILE A 122 13.02 -13.08 4.61
N GLY A 123 12.71 -12.17 5.54
CA GLY A 123 13.71 -11.50 6.39
C GLY A 123 14.55 -10.44 5.69
N THR A 124 14.35 -10.25 4.37
CA THR A 124 14.95 -9.13 3.64
C THR A 124 14.24 -7.81 3.96
N ILE A 125 14.98 -6.71 3.88
CA ILE A 125 14.47 -5.36 4.13
C ILE A 125 14.06 -4.76 2.78
N LEU A 126 12.90 -4.10 2.74
CA LEU A 126 12.53 -3.27 1.59
C LEU A 126 13.58 -2.16 1.41
N ASP A 127 14.06 -1.96 0.18
CA ASP A 127 15.11 -0.99 -0.12
C ASP A 127 14.78 0.40 0.47
N PRO A 128 15.54 0.90 1.47
CA PRO A 128 15.26 2.16 2.15
C PRO A 128 15.49 3.39 1.28
N ALA A 129 16.16 3.24 0.12
CA ALA A 129 16.35 4.28 -0.89
C ALA A 129 15.40 4.11 -2.10
N GLY A 130 14.51 3.12 -2.08
CA GLY A 130 13.61 2.81 -3.19
C GLY A 130 12.49 3.85 -3.41
N LYS A 131 11.96 3.90 -4.62
CA LYS A 131 10.82 4.78 -4.96
C LYS A 131 9.57 4.48 -4.13
N ALA A 132 9.30 3.20 -3.87
CA ALA A 132 8.15 2.77 -3.09
C ALA A 132 8.20 3.30 -1.65
N ILE A 133 9.35 3.21 -0.97
CA ILE A 133 9.46 3.63 0.42
C ILE A 133 9.33 5.15 0.58
N ALA A 134 9.70 5.94 -0.42
CA ALA A 134 9.53 7.39 -0.42
C ALA A 134 8.05 7.81 -0.34
N GLU A 135 7.15 7.09 -1.03
CA GLU A 135 5.71 7.32 -0.97
C GLU A 135 5.10 6.74 0.32
N ILE A 136 5.51 5.52 0.71
CA ILE A 136 5.00 4.88 1.93
C ILE A 136 5.31 5.71 3.18
N LYS A 137 6.48 6.36 3.26
CA LYS A 137 6.84 7.28 4.35
C LYS A 137 5.91 8.50 4.44
N GLN A 138 5.22 8.85 3.35
CA GLN A 138 4.20 9.89 3.31
C GLN A 138 2.77 9.34 3.53
N GLY A 139 2.64 8.05 3.85
CA GLY A 139 1.34 7.37 3.97
C GLY A 139 0.64 7.16 2.61
N LYS A 140 1.37 7.26 1.49
CA LYS A 140 0.79 7.14 0.15
C LYS A 140 1.11 5.77 -0.47
N PRO A 141 0.18 5.20 -1.26
CA PRO A 141 0.47 4.02 -2.03
C PRO A 141 1.46 4.35 -3.18
N PHE A 142 2.23 3.35 -3.61
CA PHE A 142 3.09 3.43 -4.77
C PHE A 142 2.73 2.35 -5.78
N TYR A 143 2.53 2.74 -7.04
CA TYR A 143 2.34 1.84 -8.16
C TYR A 143 3.35 2.18 -9.25
N GLY A 144 4.11 1.18 -9.70
CA GLY A 144 5.14 1.41 -10.71
C GLY A 144 6.18 0.31 -10.79
N GLU A 145 7.21 0.55 -11.58
CA GLU A 145 8.28 -0.41 -11.83
C GLU A 145 9.37 -0.34 -10.77
N VAL A 146 9.74 -1.51 -10.23
CA VAL A 146 10.80 -1.67 -9.24
C VAL A 146 11.63 -2.90 -9.59
N THR A 147 12.95 -2.80 -9.41
CA THR A 147 13.83 -3.97 -9.50
C THR A 147 13.93 -4.62 -8.12
N ILE A 148 13.51 -5.86 -8.02
CA ILE A 148 13.52 -6.64 -6.77
C ILE A 148 14.54 -7.76 -6.94
N LEU A 149 15.61 -7.71 -6.15
CA LEU A 149 16.69 -8.71 -6.15
C LEU A 149 17.23 -8.99 -7.57
N GLY A 150 17.43 -7.92 -8.35
CA GLY A 150 17.95 -8.00 -9.73
C GLY A 150 16.91 -8.33 -10.81
N THR A 151 15.64 -8.54 -10.46
CA THR A 151 14.57 -8.82 -11.43
C THR A 151 13.58 -7.65 -11.51
N PRO A 152 13.21 -7.17 -12.72
CA PRO A 152 12.23 -6.10 -12.86
C PRO A 152 10.79 -6.60 -12.62
N TYR A 153 10.01 -5.81 -11.89
CA TYR A 153 8.59 -6.04 -11.63
C TYR A 153 7.78 -4.77 -11.90
N ILE A 154 6.54 -4.94 -12.37
CA ILE A 154 5.49 -3.94 -12.16
C ILE A 154 4.82 -4.24 -10.83
N THR A 155 4.70 -3.22 -9.96
CA THR A 155 4.43 -3.43 -8.53
C THR A 155 3.39 -2.46 -7.98
N GLY A 156 2.76 -2.88 -6.89
CA GLY A 156 1.91 -2.06 -6.04
C GLY A 156 2.32 -2.24 -4.58
N TYR A 157 2.45 -1.13 -3.86
CA TYR A 157 2.74 -1.07 -2.43
C TYR A 157 1.69 -0.19 -1.77
N GLU A 158 1.01 -0.70 -0.75
CA GLU A 158 0.04 0.07 0.03
C GLU A 158 0.35 0.02 1.52
N PRO A 159 0.30 1.15 2.25
CA PRO A 159 0.43 1.15 3.70
C PRO A 159 -0.59 0.23 4.36
N MET A 160 -0.16 -0.48 5.40
CA MET A 160 -1.02 -1.26 6.28
C MET A 160 -1.15 -0.53 7.60
N GLU A 161 -2.36 -0.12 7.93
CA GLU A 161 -2.67 0.63 9.15
C GLU A 161 -3.34 -0.27 10.20
N ASP A 162 -2.98 -0.08 11.47
CA ASP A 162 -3.69 -0.68 12.60
C ASP A 162 -5.02 0.05 12.88
N ALA A 163 -5.77 -0.42 13.88
CA ALA A 163 -7.03 0.20 14.28
C ALA A 163 -6.91 1.66 14.79
N GLY A 164 -5.69 2.10 15.13
CA GLY A 164 -5.38 3.47 15.52
C GLY A 164 -4.95 4.37 14.35
N GLY A 165 -4.91 3.85 13.12
CA GLY A 165 -4.43 4.59 11.94
C GLY A 165 -2.91 4.65 11.83
N ASN A 166 -2.17 3.88 12.62
CA ASN A 166 -0.70 3.86 12.52
C ASN A 166 -0.27 2.89 11.42
N VAL A 167 0.65 3.34 10.55
CA VAL A 167 1.26 2.45 9.55
C VAL A 167 2.18 1.44 10.25
N ILE A 168 1.76 0.18 10.29
CA ILE A 168 2.46 -0.95 10.92
C ILE A 168 3.09 -1.91 9.91
N GLY A 169 2.80 -1.76 8.62
CA GLY A 169 3.32 -2.63 7.57
C GLY A 169 3.03 -2.13 6.17
N ILE A 170 3.25 -3.01 5.19
CA ILE A 170 2.98 -2.75 3.77
C ILE A 170 2.39 -4.01 3.14
N TYR A 171 1.32 -3.85 2.38
CA TYR A 171 0.85 -4.83 1.40
C TYR A 171 1.64 -4.64 0.11
N TYR A 172 2.17 -5.72 -0.45
CA TYR A 172 2.85 -5.70 -1.74
C TYR A 172 2.28 -6.75 -2.68
N VAL A 173 2.13 -6.36 -3.94
CA VAL A 173 1.95 -7.28 -5.07
C VAL A 173 2.84 -6.85 -6.24
N GLY A 174 3.23 -7.80 -7.08
CA GLY A 174 3.95 -7.45 -8.30
C GLY A 174 4.05 -8.60 -9.29
N TYR A 175 4.20 -8.22 -10.55
CA TYR A 175 4.32 -9.15 -11.68
C TYR A 175 5.69 -8.99 -12.31
N LYS A 176 6.39 -10.10 -12.42
CA LYS A 176 7.67 -10.15 -13.13
C LYS A 176 7.46 -9.68 -14.58
N LYS A 177 8.32 -8.76 -15.04
CA LYS A 177 8.39 -8.35 -16.44
C LYS A 177 9.08 -9.39 -17.30
#